data_AF-A0AAX2BEJ8-F1
#
_entry.id   AF-A0AAX2BEJ8-F1
#
_cell.length_a   1.000
_cell.length_b   1.000
_cell.length_c   1.000
_cell.angle_alpha   90.00
_cell.angle_beta   90.00
_cell.angle_gamma   90.00
#
_symmetry.space_group_name_H-M   'P 1'
#
loop_
_entity.id
_entity.type
_entity.pdbx_description
1 polymer ?
#
loop_
_entity_poly.entity_id
_entity_poly.type
_entity_poly.pdbx_seq_one_letter_code
_entity_poly.pdbx_strand_id
1 'polypeptide(L)' 'MSQIKVKAAPGVKVPREGNPRRYITSEDIATVEDSAYYRRQMMAGDLIAVSDAEAKKATRTTDKTQEVNSVQS' A
#
# COMPACT_ATOMS: atom_id res chain seq x y z
N MET A 1 6.30 -16.98 8.07
CA MET A 1 6.66 -15.92 7.11
C MET A 1 6.65 -14.61 7.89
N SER A 2 7.66 -13.76 7.70
CA SER A 2 7.77 -12.49 8.42
C SER A 2 6.89 -11.44 7.73
N GLN A 3 6.28 -10.53 8.49
CA GLN A 3 5.46 -9.45 7.94
C GLN A 3 6.14 -8.10 8.11
N ILE A 4 5.95 -7.21 7.14
CA ILE A 4 6.45 -5.84 7.14
C ILE A 4 5.29 -4.85 6.99
N LYS A 5 5.42 -3.69 7.63
CA LYS A 5 4.48 -2.58 7.49
C LYS A 5 5.04 -1.60 6.46
N VAL A 6 4.28 -1.34 5.41
CA VAL A 6 4.69 -0.48 4.29
C VAL A 6 3.56 0.46 3.90
N LYS A 7 3.92 1.63 3.34
CA LYS A 7 3.01 2.53 2.64
C LYS A 7 3.58 2.84 1.26
N ALA A 8 2.76 3.22 0.30
CA ALA A 8 3.28 3.65 -0.99
C ALA A 8 3.88 5.06 -0.92
N ALA A 9 4.78 5.35 -1.85
CA ALA A 9 5.24 6.70 -2.09
C ALA A 9 4.07 7.61 -2.51
N PRO A 10 4.10 8.92 -2.16
CA PRO A 10 3.05 9.85 -2.56
C PRO A 10 2.82 9.86 -4.07
N GLY A 11 1.55 9.74 -4.48
CA GLY A 11 1.16 9.72 -5.89
C GLY A 11 1.37 8.38 -6.61
N VAL A 12 1.91 7.36 -5.93
CA VAL A 12 2.11 6.01 -6.48
C VAL A 12 1.13 5.03 -5.82
N LYS A 13 0.65 4.06 -6.61
CA LYS A 13 -0.17 2.94 -6.13
C LYS A 13 0.54 1.64 -6.47
N VAL A 14 0.87 0.85 -5.45
CA VAL A 14 1.60 -0.41 -5.63
C VAL A 14 0.62 -1.58 -5.55
N PRO A 15 0.50 -2.44 -6.58
CA PRO A 15 -0.34 -3.63 -6.51
C PRO A 15 0.08 -4.57 -5.38
N ARG A 16 -0.87 -5.31 -4.80
CA ARG A 16 -0.56 -6.37 -3.84
C ARG A 16 -0.15 -7.65 -4.56
N GLU A 17 0.90 -8.28 -4.06
CA GLU A 17 1.33 -9.60 -4.52
C GLU A 17 0.18 -10.61 -4.39
N GLY A 18 -0.12 -11.33 -5.47
CA GLY A 18 -1.22 -12.28 -5.54
C GLY A 18 -2.61 -11.67 -5.70
N ASN A 19 -2.79 -10.35 -5.59
CA ASN A 19 -4.07 -9.69 -5.87
C ASN A 19 -3.88 -8.31 -6.53
N PRO A 20 -3.64 -8.26 -7.86
CA PRO A 20 -3.30 -7.03 -8.56
C PRO A 20 -4.45 -6.00 -8.63
N ARG A 21 -5.68 -6.39 -8.27
CA ARG A 21 -6.83 -5.48 -8.14
C ARG A 21 -6.83 -4.69 -6.83
N ARG A 22 -5.97 -5.07 -5.87
CA ARG A 22 -5.81 -4.35 -4.59
C ARG A 22 -4.48 -3.63 -4.58
N TYR A 23 -4.52 -2.39 -4.11
CA TYR A 23 -3.35 -1.51 -4.09
C TYR A 23 -2.98 -1.14 -2.66
N ILE A 24 -1.69 -0.85 -2.47
CA ILE A 24 -1.14 -0.13 -1.33
C ILE A 24 -0.98 1.31 -1.81
N THR A 25 -1.51 2.26 -1.03
CA THR A 25 -1.47 3.69 -1.32
C THR A 25 -0.60 4.38 -0.26
N SER A 26 -0.34 5.68 -0.45
CA SER A 26 0.38 6.49 0.53
C SER A 26 -0.47 6.88 1.74
N GLU A 27 -1.79 6.69 1.64
CA GLU A 27 -2.79 7.05 2.66
C GLU A 27 -2.87 5.98 3.76
N ASP A 28 -2.78 4.71 3.38
CA ASP A 28 -2.93 3.58 4.27
C ASP A 28 -1.63 2.78 4.44
N ILE A 29 -1.38 2.37 5.68
CA ILE A 29 -0.30 1.45 6.01
C ILE A 29 -0.81 0.04 5.82
N ALA A 30 -0.14 -0.71 4.95
CA ALA A 30 -0.42 -2.11 4.70
C ALA A 30 0.60 -3.00 5.43
N THR A 31 0.10 -3.96 6.20
CA THR A 31 0.89 -5.10 6.65
C THR A 31 0.89 -6.17 5.55
N VAL A 32 2.06 -6.51 5.04
CA VAL A 32 2.27 -7.49 3.97
C VAL A 32 3.36 -8.48 4.36
N GLU A 33 3.37 -9.64 3.71
CA GLU A 33 4.47 -10.60 3.87
C GLU A 33 5.79 -10.01 3.35
N ASP A 34 6.89 -10.34 4.02
CA ASP A 34 8.25 -9.98 3.61
C ASP A 34 8.70 -10.85 2.42
N SER A 35 8.15 -10.52 1.26
CA SER A 35 8.45 -11.18 0.01
C SER A 35 9.48 -10.41 -0.81
N ALA A 36 10.07 -11.09 -1.79
CA ALA A 36 10.97 -10.45 -2.73
C ALA A 36 10.27 -9.36 -3.56
N TYR A 37 8.95 -9.47 -3.79
CA TYR A 37 8.17 -8.46 -4.50
C TYR A 37 8.17 -7.12 -3.76
N TYR A 38 7.78 -7.11 -2.48
CA TYR A 38 7.71 -5.87 -1.71
C TYR A 38 9.10 -5.28 -1.41
N ARG A 39 10.13 -6.12 -1.21
CA ARG A 39 11.51 -5.65 -1.08
C ARG A 39 12.00 -4.90 -2.32
N ARG A 40 11.68 -5.39 -3.52
CA ARG A 40 12.02 -4.69 -4.77
C ARG A 40 11.33 -3.33 -4.88
N GLN A 41 10.05 -3.23 -4.51
CA GLN A 41 9.37 -1.94 -4.53
C GLN A 41 9.90 -0.97 -3.47
N MET A 42 10.37 -1.46 -2.33
CA MET A 42 11.09 -0.63 -1.37
C MET A 42 12.42 -0.11 -1.93
N MET A 43 13.20 -0.94 -2.63
CA MET A 43 14.44 -0.52 -3.27
C MET A 43 14.21 0.45 -4.44
N ALA A 44 13.10 0.31 -5.16
CA ALA A 44 12.68 1.24 -6.21
C ALA A 44 12.21 2.59 -5.66
N GLY A 45 11.90 2.67 -4.36
CA GLY A 45 11.31 3.86 -3.73
C GLY A 45 9.80 3.96 -3.88
N ASP A 46 9.13 2.96 -4.46
CA ASP A 46 7.67 2.92 -4.58
C ASP A 46 6.97 2.59 -3.24
N LEU A 47 7.65 1.82 -2.39
CA LEU A 47 7.19 1.51 -1.03
C LEU A 47 8.16 2.06 0.00
N ILE A 48 7.60 2.53 1.11
CA ILE A 48 8.32 3.08 2.26
C ILE A 48 7.98 2.20 3.45
N ALA A 49 9.01 1.61 4.06
CA ALA A 49 8.86 0.86 5.31
C ALA A 49 8.44 1.82 6.44
N VAL A 50 7.41 1.45 7.18
CA VAL A 50 6.84 2.31 8.23
C VAL A 50 7.15 1.70 9.59
N SER A 51 7.79 2.49 10.46
CA SER A 51 8.00 2.10 11.85
C SER A 51 6.69 2.18 12.65
N ASP A 52 6.58 1.42 13.74
CA ASP A 52 5.40 1.45 14.61
C ASP A 52 5.10 2.86 15.19
N ALA A 53 6.12 3.73 15.27
CA ALA A 53 5.96 5.11 15.69
C ALA A 53 5.23 5.97 14.63
N GLU A 54 5.50 5.76 13.35
CA GLU A 54 4.81 6.45 12.26
C GLU A 54 3.41 5.89 11.99
N ALA A 55 3.16 4.64 12.37
CA ALA A 55 1.88 3.98 12.14
C ALA A 55 0.69 4.66 12.83
N LYS A 56 0.93 5.36 13.95
CA LYS A 56 -0.11 6.11 14.68
C LYS A 56 -0.51 7.43 14.01
N LYS A 57 0.24 7.92 13.03
CA LYS A 57 -0.04 9.22 12.37
C LYS A 57 -0.96 9.08 11.16
N ALA A 58 -1.01 7.89 10.53
CA ALA A 58 -1.81 7.63 9.33
C ALA A 58 -3.30 7.34 9.63
N THR A 59 -3.66 7.02 10.87
CA THR A 59 -5.02 6.57 11.23
C THR A 59 -6.07 7.69 11.31
N ARG A 60 -5.74 8.95 10.94
CA ARG A 60 -6.63 10.11 11.14
C ARG A 60 -7.25 10.70 9.86
N THR A 61 -7.10 10.07 8.69
CA THR A 61 -7.63 10.65 7.44
C THR A 61 -8.32 9.59 6.57
N THR A 62 -9.63 9.43 6.82
CA THR A 62 -10.73 9.26 5.83
C THR A 62 -10.57 8.18 4.75
N ASP A 63 -11.36 7.10 4.77
CA ASP A 63 -12.72 7.02 4.21
C ASP A 63 -12.85 7.63 2.79
N LYS A 64 -13.24 6.75 1.83
CA LYS A 64 -13.74 7.00 0.46
C LYS A 64 -12.73 7.06 -0.69
N THR A 65 -12.76 6.01 -1.55
CA THR A 65 -12.95 6.08 -3.03
C THR A 65 -12.30 4.87 -3.73
N GLN A 66 -13.11 3.84 -4.00
CA GLN A 66 -12.97 3.04 -5.23
C GLN A 66 -14.37 2.82 -5.82
N GLU A 67 -14.97 3.92 -6.27
CA GLU A 67 -15.97 3.92 -7.34
C GLU A 67 -15.21 4.34 -8.60
N VAL A 68 -15.10 3.43 -9.58
CA VAL A 68 -15.21 3.70 -11.03
C VAL A 68 -15.05 2.38 -11.81
N ASN A 69 -16.16 1.77 -12.23
CA ASN A 69 -16.49 1.76 -13.66
C ASN A 69 -17.90 1.19 -13.90
N SER A 70 -18.84 2.11 -14.13
CA SER A 70 -20.04 1.83 -14.93
C SER A 70 -19.63 1.91 -16.41
N VAL A 71 -19.89 0.87 -17.18
CA VAL A 71 -20.20 0.97 -18.62
C VAL A 71 -21.42 0.09 -18.89
N GLN A 72 -22.51 0.76 -19.27
CA GLN A 72 -23.69 0.17 -19.86
C GLN A 72 -23.39 -0.31 -21.29
N SER A 73 -24.01 -1.42 -21.70
CA SER A 73 -24.55 -1.67 -23.05
C SER A 73 -25.61 -2.76 -22.95
#